data_AF-A0A085MRC0-F1
#
_entry.id   AF-A0A085MRC0-F1
#
_cell.length_a   1.000
_cell.length_b   1.000
_cell.length_c   1.000
_cell.angle_alpha   90.00
_cell.angle_beta   90.00
_cell.angle_gamma   90.00
#
_symmetry.space_group_name_H-M   'P 1'
#
loop_
_entity.id
_entity.type
_entity.pdbx_description
1 polymer ?
#
loop_
_entity_poly.entity_id
_entity_poly.type
_entity_poly.pdbx_seq_one_letter_code
_entity_poly.pdbx_strand_id
1 'polypeptide(L)'
;MRSDKIKVPFDSRPGVVYEIKCGCNASHVGETGNTLSHRFDQRMRNMLMYKNAEGRPHEEPSTGPGRPPTVNPRKAMAEAVKVSVVVEHASHCSLDPRLKIICRESLFHLRRIKEVLYIKRNSTINRDNGVAISEV
;
A
#
# COMPACT_ATOMS: atom_id res chain seq x y z
N MET A 1 -36.36 22.75 2.13
CA MET A 1 -35.50 21.81 1.38
C MET A 1 -34.81 20.91 2.39
N ARG A 2 -35.03 19.60 2.30
CA ARG A 2 -34.40 18.62 3.20
C ARG A 2 -32.96 18.47 2.73
N SER A 3 -32.00 18.88 3.58
CA SER A 3 -30.58 18.64 3.30
C SER A 3 -30.32 17.14 3.46
N ASP A 4 -30.37 16.42 2.35
CA ASP A 4 -29.87 15.06 2.26
C ASP A 4 -28.39 15.10 2.63
N LYS A 5 -28.08 14.68 3.86
CA LYS A 5 -26.71 14.46 4.31
C LYS A 5 -26.17 13.32 3.45
N ILE A 6 -25.56 13.65 2.31
CA ILE A 6 -24.81 12.70 1.49
C ILE A 6 -23.82 12.05 2.45
N LYS A 7 -24.11 10.81 2.82
CA LYS A 7 -23.28 10.00 3.70
C LYS A 7 -22.05 9.67 2.87
N VAL A 8 -21.05 10.55 2.93
CA VAL A 8 -19.74 10.31 2.33
C VAL A 8 -19.37 8.86 2.65
N PRO A 9 -19.09 8.02 1.64
CA PRO A 9 -18.76 6.62 1.87
C PRO A 9 -17.71 6.55 2.98
N PHE A 10 -17.87 5.60 3.89
CA PHE A 10 -17.01 5.42 5.06
C PHE A 10 -15.52 5.53 4.65
N ASP A 11 -15.18 5.01 3.47
CA ASP A 11 -13.81 4.93 2.95
C ASP A 11 -13.21 6.25 2.42
N SER A 12 -14.01 7.31 2.27
CA SER A 12 -13.55 8.61 1.77
C SER A 12 -13.14 9.59 2.88
N ARG A 13 -13.25 9.20 4.16
CA ARG A 13 -12.84 10.06 5.28
C ARG A 13 -11.34 9.92 5.59
N PRO A 14 -10.59 11.04 5.72
CA PRO A 14 -9.18 11.01 6.07
C PRO A 14 -8.93 10.57 7.52
N GLY A 15 -7.67 10.30 7.85
CA GLY A 15 -7.27 9.99 9.22
C GLY A 15 -7.65 8.57 9.63
N VAL A 16 -7.03 7.59 8.98
CA VAL A 16 -7.32 6.16 9.23
C VAL A 16 -6.04 5.39 9.55
N VAL A 17 -6.20 4.36 10.37
CA VAL A 17 -5.26 3.24 10.43
C VAL A 17 -5.90 2.10 9.65
N TYR A 18 -5.14 1.52 8.73
CA TYR A 18 -5.63 0.50 7.80
C TYR A 18 -4.76 -0.76 7.85
N GLU A 19 -5.35 -1.85 7.39
CA GLU A 19 -4.73 -3.16 7.20
C GLU A 19 -4.83 -3.52 5.71
N ILE A 20 -3.74 -4.01 5.14
CA ILE A 20 -3.71 -4.70 3.86
C ILE A 20 -3.49 -6.18 4.18
N LYS A 21 -4.52 -7.00 4.04
CA LYS A 21 -4.49 -8.42 4.37
C LYS A 21 -4.42 -9.28 3.12
N CYS A 22 -3.39 -10.09 3.01
CA CYS A 22 -3.25 -11.11 1.99
C CYS A 22 -4.03 -12.39 2.38
N GLY A 23 -4.44 -13.18 1.39
CA GLY A 23 -5.10 -14.47 1.62
C GLY A 23 -4.21 -15.49 2.35
N CYS A 24 -2.89 -15.31 2.33
CA CYS A 24 -1.93 -16.15 3.06
C CYS A 24 -1.79 -15.77 4.55
N ASN A 25 -2.69 -14.95 5.09
CA ASN A 25 -2.69 -14.38 6.45
C ASN A 25 -1.58 -13.37 6.75
N ALA A 26 -0.69 -13.07 5.81
CA ALA A 26 0.19 -11.91 5.92
C ALA A 26 -0.63 -10.62 5.92
N SER A 27 -0.28 -9.68 6.79
CA SER A 27 -0.92 -8.36 6.83
C SER A 27 0.09 -7.24 6.98
N HIS A 28 -0.17 -6.11 6.32
CA HIS A 28 0.55 -4.86 6.51
C HIS A 28 -0.37 -3.85 7.18
N VAL A 29 0.10 -3.22 8.26
CA VAL A 29 -0.62 -2.14 8.95
C VAL A 29 0.05 -0.81 8.62
N GLY A 30 -0.77 0.22 8.36
CA GLY A 30 -0.28 1.56 8.10
C GLY A 30 -1.23 2.64 8.59
N GLU A 31 -0.72 3.84 8.86
CA GLU A 31 -1.55 5.04 9.06
C GLU A 31 -1.59 5.94 7.82
N THR A 32 -2.68 6.70 7.68
CA THR A 32 -2.70 7.84 6.78
C THR A 32 -3.60 8.97 7.25
N GLY A 33 -3.08 10.20 7.13
CA GLY A 33 -3.84 11.44 7.24
C GLY A 33 -4.71 11.79 6.01
N ASN A 34 -4.54 11.10 4.88
CA ASN A 34 -5.34 11.32 3.66
C ASN A 34 -6.47 10.28 3.57
N THR A 35 -7.26 10.33 2.49
CA THR A 35 -8.23 9.26 2.22
C THR A 35 -7.51 7.93 1.97
N LEU A 36 -8.17 6.84 2.36
CA LEU A 36 -7.63 5.51 2.18
C LEU A 36 -7.44 5.16 0.69
N SER A 37 -8.38 5.60 -0.16
CA SER A 37 -8.29 5.44 -1.61
C SER A 37 -7.01 6.05 -2.19
N HIS A 38 -6.65 7.27 -1.77
CA HIS A 38 -5.45 7.95 -2.24
C HIS A 38 -4.17 7.15 -1.94
N ARG A 39 -4.08 6.54 -0.74
CA ARG A 39 -2.95 5.68 -0.38
C ARG A 39 -2.97 4.35 -1.12
N PHE A 40 -4.16 3.76 -1.29
CA PHE A 40 -4.32 2.53 -2.02
C PHE A 40 -3.89 2.68 -3.48
N ASP A 41 -4.27 3.78 -4.14
CA ASP A 41 -3.87 4.10 -5.51
C ASP A 41 -2.34 4.19 -5.64
N GLN A 42 -1.66 4.82 -4.67
CA GLN A 42 -0.20 4.90 -4.66
C GLN A 42 0.44 3.50 -4.60
N ARG A 43 -0.09 2.61 -3.75
CA ARG A 43 0.40 1.23 -3.63
C ARG A 43 0.09 0.40 -4.87
N MET A 44 -1.12 0.55 -5.44
CA MET A 44 -1.54 -0.09 -6.67
C MET A 44 -0.68 0.35 -7.86
N ARG A 45 -0.23 1.61 -7.93
CA ARG A 45 0.74 2.05 -8.95
C ARG A 45 2.05 1.29 -8.87
N ASN A 46 2.60 1.09 -7.67
CA ASN A 46 3.83 0.30 -7.51
C ASN A 46 3.62 -1.17 -7.87
N MET A 47 2.46 -1.75 -7.52
CA MET A 47 2.09 -3.11 -7.96
C MET A 47 1.92 -3.21 -9.48
N LEU A 48 1.27 -2.23 -10.09
CA LEU A 48 1.07 -2.18 -11.54
C LEU A 48 2.42 -2.06 -12.26
N MET A 49 3.32 -1.21 -11.75
CA MET A 49 4.69 -1.10 -12.24
C MET A 49 5.44 -2.43 -12.14
N TYR A 50 5.29 -3.15 -11.03
CA TYR A 50 5.87 -4.49 -10.84
C TYR A 50 5.32 -5.48 -11.87
N LYS A 51 3.99 -5.67 -11.95
CA LYS A 51 3.35 -6.61 -12.88
C LYS A 51 3.67 -6.30 -14.35
N ASN A 52 3.72 -5.02 -14.70
CA ASN A 52 4.09 -4.56 -16.05
C ASN A 52 5.56 -4.83 -16.40
N ALA A 53 6.44 -4.91 -15.40
CA ALA A 53 7.84 -5.25 -15.59
C ALA A 53 8.08 -6.76 -15.58
N GLU A 54 7.31 -7.50 -14.77
CA GLU A 54 7.30 -8.96 -14.71
C GLU A 54 6.85 -9.60 -16.03
N GLY A 55 5.80 -9.06 -16.66
CA GLY A 55 5.29 -9.55 -17.93
C GLY A 55 6.12 -9.19 -19.17
N ARG A 56 7.26 -8.50 -19.02
CA ARG A 56 8.12 -8.12 -20.17
C ARG A 56 9.09 -9.24 -20.50
N PRO A 57 9.26 -9.60 -21.79
CA PRO A 57 10.30 -10.53 -22.19
C PRO A 57 11.68 -9.99 -21.77
N HIS A 58 12.54 -10.90 -21.31
CA HIS A 58 13.86 -10.57 -20.75
C HIS A 58 14.78 -9.86 -21.74
N GLU A 59 14.55 -10.04 -23.03
CA GLU A 59 15.29 -9.43 -24.12
C GLU A 59 14.28 -9.11 -25.22
N GLU A 60 13.95 -7.83 -25.40
CA GLU A 60 13.78 -7.18 -26.70
C GLU A 60 13.36 -5.70 -26.50
N PRO A 61 13.99 -4.75 -27.22
CA PRO A 61 13.41 -3.43 -27.39
C PRO A 61 12.13 -3.60 -28.21
N SER A 62 10.97 -3.33 -27.61
CA SER A 62 9.70 -3.35 -28.33
C SER A 62 9.79 -2.46 -29.57
N THR A 63 9.75 -3.04 -30.78
CA THR A 63 9.75 -2.31 -32.06
C THR A 63 8.37 -1.71 -32.38
N GLY A 64 7.61 -1.36 -31.33
CA GLY A 64 6.28 -0.75 -31.46
C GLY A 64 6.38 0.77 -31.63
N PRO A 65 5.36 1.42 -32.23
CA PRO A 65 5.33 2.88 -32.30
C PRO A 65 5.12 3.45 -30.88
N GLY A 66 6.18 4.01 -30.32
CA GLY A 66 6.19 4.64 -28.99
C GLY A 66 7.60 4.79 -28.42
N ARG A 67 7.78 5.68 -27.44
CA ARG A 67 9.07 5.85 -26.75
C ARG A 67 9.38 4.57 -25.96
N PRO A 68 10.49 3.86 -26.22
CA PRO A 68 10.88 2.71 -25.43
C PRO A 68 10.98 3.10 -23.95
N PRO A 69 10.44 2.31 -23.01
CA PRO A 69 10.69 2.51 -21.59
C PRO A 69 12.20 2.47 -21.35
N THR A 70 12.76 3.53 -20.78
CA THR A 70 14.21 3.66 -20.57
C THR A 70 14.76 2.76 -19.47
N VAL A 71 13.89 2.17 -18.64
CA VAL A 71 14.29 1.38 -17.47
C VAL A 71 14.18 -0.11 -17.77
N ASN A 72 15.28 -0.84 -17.54
CA ASN A 72 15.33 -2.29 -17.61
C ASN A 72 14.24 -2.92 -16.69
N PRO A 73 13.48 -3.92 -17.16
CA PRO A 73 12.41 -4.55 -16.38
C PRO A 73 12.86 -5.09 -15.01
N ARG A 74 14.03 -5.75 -14.92
CA ARG A 74 14.57 -6.24 -13.64
C ARG A 74 14.85 -5.11 -12.66
N LYS A 75 15.40 -3.99 -13.17
CA LYS A 75 15.66 -2.80 -12.36
C LYS A 75 14.35 -2.18 -11.88
N ALA A 76 13.34 -2.09 -12.73
CA ALA A 76 12.02 -1.58 -12.35
C ALA A 76 11.35 -2.45 -11.26
N MET A 77 11.41 -3.78 -11.39
CA MET A 77 10.89 -4.70 -10.36
C MET A 77 11.63 -4.52 -9.03
N ALA A 78 12.97 -4.48 -9.05
CA ALA A 78 13.78 -4.31 -7.85
C ALA A 78 13.48 -2.99 -7.12
N GLU A 79 13.33 -1.88 -7.85
CA GLU A 79 12.94 -0.60 -7.25
C GLU A 79 11.52 -0.66 -6.64
N ALA A 80 10.57 -1.30 -7.32
CA ALA A 80 9.20 -1.45 -6.80
C ALA A 80 9.15 -2.27 -5.49
N VAL A 81 9.92 -3.36 -5.41
CA VAL A 81 10.09 -4.19 -4.20
C VAL A 81 10.75 -3.39 -3.07
N LYS A 82 11.81 -2.64 -3.39
CA LYS A 82 12.56 -1.84 -2.40
C LYS A 82 11.67 -0.83 -1.67
N VAL A 83 10.80 -0.13 -2.41
CA VAL A 83 9.97 0.96 -1.87
C VAL A 83 8.63 0.51 -1.27
N SER A 84 8.24 -0.76 -1.42
CA SER A 84 6.95 -1.24 -0.92
C SER A 84 7.01 -2.69 -0.44
N VAL A 85 6.92 -2.86 0.87
CA VAL A 85 6.84 -4.19 1.51
C VAL A 85 5.65 -5.03 1.03
N VAL A 86 4.56 -4.37 0.60
CA VAL A 86 3.40 -5.05 0.02
C VAL A 86 3.72 -5.59 -1.38
N VAL A 87 4.57 -4.91 -2.15
CA VAL A 87 5.03 -5.39 -3.46
C VAL A 87 6.05 -6.52 -3.27
N GLU A 88 6.96 -6.39 -2.33
CA GLU A 88 7.88 -7.45 -1.90
C GLU A 88 7.12 -8.72 -1.47
N HIS A 89 6.04 -8.58 -0.71
CA HIS A 89 5.20 -9.72 -0.37
C HIS A 89 4.49 -10.30 -1.60
N ALA A 90 3.93 -9.44 -2.46
CA ALA A 90 3.21 -9.87 -3.66
C ALA A 90 4.11 -10.58 -4.69
N SER A 91 5.42 -10.31 -4.72
CA SER A 91 6.37 -11.07 -5.56
C SER A 91 6.55 -12.52 -5.12
N HIS A 92 6.11 -12.87 -3.92
CA HIS A 92 6.17 -14.23 -3.37
C HIS A 92 4.79 -14.83 -3.10
N CYS A 93 3.71 -14.08 -3.32
CA CYS A 93 2.35 -14.51 -3.06
C CYS A 93 1.37 -13.98 -4.11
N SER A 94 0.74 -14.90 -4.85
CA SER A 94 -0.20 -14.57 -5.93
C SER A 94 -1.62 -14.25 -5.45
N LEU A 95 -1.86 -14.25 -4.14
CA LEU A 95 -3.19 -13.98 -3.57
C LEU A 95 -3.45 -12.48 -3.50
N ASP A 96 -4.63 -12.06 -3.94
CA ASP A 96 -4.97 -10.65 -3.97
C ASP A 96 -5.10 -10.06 -2.55
N PRO A 97 -4.44 -8.92 -2.27
CA PRO A 97 -4.54 -8.26 -0.99
C PRO A 97 -5.87 -7.52 -0.85
N ARG A 98 -6.49 -7.60 0.34
CA ARG A 98 -7.72 -6.90 0.69
C ARG A 98 -7.42 -5.74 1.64
N LEU A 99 -8.00 -4.59 1.35
CA LEU A 99 -7.88 -3.41 2.18
C LEU A 99 -8.98 -3.37 3.24
N LYS A 100 -8.62 -3.00 4.48
CA LYS A 100 -9.56 -2.88 5.60
C LYS A 100 -9.21 -1.67 6.47
N ILE A 101 -10.21 -0.87 6.82
CA ILE A 101 -10.06 0.16 7.85
C ILE A 101 -10.09 -0.52 9.21
N ILE A 102 -9.04 -0.32 10.00
CA ILE A 102 -8.95 -0.81 11.37
C ILE A 102 -9.65 0.17 12.31
N CYS A 103 -9.28 1.45 12.22
CA CYS A 103 -9.90 2.52 13.01
C CYS A 103 -9.73 3.89 12.35
N ARG A 104 -10.56 4.84 12.79
CA ARG A 104 -10.38 6.27 12.46
C ARG A 104 -9.80 7.02 13.63
N GLU A 105 -8.93 7.95 13.30
CA GLU A 105 -8.31 8.84 14.25
C GLU A 105 -7.80 10.07 13.50
N SER A 106 -8.34 11.25 13.81
CA SER A 106 -7.98 12.50 13.15
C SER A 106 -6.64 13.04 13.64
N LEU A 107 -6.26 12.76 14.88
CA LEU A 107 -5.01 13.22 15.46
C LEU A 107 -3.85 12.34 15.00
N PHE A 108 -2.84 12.96 14.37
CA PHE A 108 -1.68 12.24 13.83
C PHE A 108 -0.94 11.43 14.89
N HIS A 109 -0.65 12.02 16.05
CA HIS A 109 0.05 11.35 17.15
C HIS A 109 -0.71 10.10 17.63
N LEU A 110 -2.04 10.21 17.79
CA LEU A 110 -2.88 9.07 18.16
C LEU A 110 -2.95 8.01 17.06
N ARG A 111 -2.94 8.38 15.77
CA ARG A 111 -2.88 7.41 14.67
C ARG A 111 -1.62 6.56 14.73
N ARG A 112 -0.46 7.19 14.94
CA ARG A 112 0.82 6.47 15.06
C ARG A 112 0.83 5.52 16.25
N ILE A 113 0.31 5.98 17.41
CA ILE A 113 0.19 5.12 18.59
C ILE A 113 -0.69 3.91 18.27
N LYS A 114 -1.84 4.12 17.61
CA LYS A 114 -2.73 3.02 17.23
C LYS A 114 -2.06 2.07 16.22
N GLU A 115 -1.43 2.60 15.18
CA GLU A 115 -0.66 1.81 14.19
C GLU A 115 0.39 0.92 14.88
N VAL A 116 1.22 1.50 15.74
CA VAL A 116 2.24 0.78 16.50
C VAL A 116 1.62 -0.32 17.37
N LEU A 117 0.54 -0.02 18.08
CA LEU A 117 -0.16 -1.01 18.91
C LEU A 117 -0.72 -2.17 18.08
N TYR A 118 -1.24 -1.90 16.88
CA TYR A 118 -1.72 -2.93 15.97
C TYR A 118 -0.57 -3.79 15.43
N ILE A 119 0.55 -3.19 15.05
CA ILE A 119 1.75 -3.92 14.61
C ILE A 119 2.28 -4.82 15.74
N LYS A 120 2.37 -4.32 16.98
CA LYS A 120 2.89 -5.11 18.11
C LYS A 120 2.01 -6.29 18.50
N ARG A 121 0.69 -6.16 18.33
CA ARG A 121 -0.29 -7.18 18.74
C ARG A 121 -0.54 -8.26 17.68
N ASN A 122 -0.15 -8.01 16.43
CA ASN A 122 -0.45 -8.90 15.31
C ASN A 122 0.84 -9.32 14.60
N SER A 123 0.87 -10.53 14.04
CA SER A 123 1.94 -10.89 13.10
C SER A 123 1.70 -10.12 11.80
N THR A 124 2.64 -9.24 11.44
CA THR A 124 2.55 -8.39 10.25
C THR A 124 3.82 -8.48 9.43
N ILE A 125 3.73 -8.15 8.15
CA ILE A 125 4.87 -8.01 7.23
C ILE A 125 5.53 -6.63 7.33
N ASN A 126 5.15 -5.81 8.32
CA ASN A 126 5.78 -4.51 8.53
C ASN A 126 7.28 -4.69 8.78
N ARG A 127 8.11 -3.85 8.15
CA ARG A 127 9.57 -3.86 8.39
C ARG A 127 9.91 -3.33 9.78
N ASP A 128 9.07 -2.44 10.28
CA ASP A 128 9.15 -1.90 11.62
C ASP A 128 8.33 -2.76 12.58
N ASN A 129 8.92 -3.20 13.69
CA ASN A 129 8.22 -3.92 14.77
C ASN A 129 7.34 -2.98 15.63
N GLY A 130 6.79 -1.92 15.04
CA GLY A 130 6.09 -0.86 15.76
C GLY A 130 7.02 -0.06 16.68
N VAL A 131 8.20 0.34 16.18
CA VAL A 131 9.08 1.24 16.94
C VAL A 131 8.40 2.59 17.05
N ALA A 132 8.18 3.06 18.27
CA ALA A 132 7.57 4.36 18.53
C ALA A 132 8.43 5.44 17.90
N ILE A 133 7.83 6.25 17.04
CA ILE A 133 8.55 7.35 16.43
C ILE A 133 8.58 8.46 17.47
N SER A 134 9.77 8.72 18.02
CA SER A 134 10.00 9.86 18.92
C SER A 134 9.36 11.10 18.32
N GLU A 135 8.55 11.78 19.12
CA GLU A 135 8.13 13.13 18.83
C GLU A 135 9.38 14.00 18.79
N VAL A 136 9.63 14.62 17.64
CA VAL A 136 10.52 15.78 17.51
C VAL A 136 9.65 17.00 17.46
#